data_AF-A0A934H857-F1
#
_entry.id   AF-A0A934H857-F1
#
_cell.length_a   1.000
_cell.length_b   1.000
_cell.length_c   1.000
_cell.angle_alpha   90.00
_cell.angle_beta   90.00
_cell.angle_gamma   90.00
#
_symmetry.space_group_name_H-M   'P 1'
#
loop_
_entity.id
_entity.type
_entity.pdbx_description
1 polymer ?
#
loop_
_entity_poly.entity_id
_entity_poly.type
_entity_poly.pdbx_seq_one_letter_code
_entity_poly.pdbx_strand_id
1 'polypeptide(L)'
;MILVPLAIFTIVLMVLYLRWQPQETFFTSKEVCPKCHHAVQAGYLICPVCLLPLRHVCTSCGRPIEGNWTVCPFCGRSVEPGEQPRELNSYKLSEL
;
A
#
# COMPACT_ATOMS: atom_id res chain seq x y z
N MET A 1 41.09 -23.69 28.09
CA MET A 1 41.36 -22.95 26.83
C MET A 1 40.32 -23.20 25.72
N ILE A 2 39.59 -24.33 25.72
CA ILE A 2 38.59 -24.68 24.67
C ILE A 2 37.16 -24.17 24.98
N LEU A 3 36.84 -23.89 26.25
CA LEU A 3 35.50 -23.41 26.65
C LEU A 3 35.21 -21.98 26.17
N VAL A 4 36.24 -21.14 26.05
CA VAL A 4 36.12 -19.75 25.60
C VAL A 4 35.72 -19.64 24.11
N PRO A 5 36.37 -20.34 23.16
CA PRO A 5 35.95 -20.28 21.76
C PRO A 5 34.55 -20.88 21.50
N LEU A 6 34.13 -21.89 22.27
CA LEU A 6 32.77 -22.45 22.18
C LEU A 6 31.71 -21.46 22.69
N ALA A 7 31.99 -20.76 23.79
CA ALA A 7 31.12 -19.69 24.29
C ALA A 7 31.00 -18.54 23.28
N ILE A 8 32.10 -18.14 22.65
CA ILE A 8 32.09 -17.09 21.62
C ILE A 8 31.29 -17.55 20.39
N PHE A 9 31.49 -18.77 19.91
CA PHE A 9 30.78 -19.30 18.75
C PHE A 9 29.26 -19.40 18.98
N THR A 10 28.85 -19.86 20.17
CA THR A 10 27.42 -19.94 20.54
C THR A 10 26.78 -18.56 20.70
N ILE A 11 27.49 -17.58 21.29
CA ILE A 11 27.02 -16.19 21.38
C ILE A 11 26.92 -15.58 19.99
N VAL A 12 27.89 -15.81 19.10
CA VAL A 12 27.87 -15.30 17.72
C VAL A 12 26.72 -15.93 16.94
N LEU A 13 26.53 -17.26 16.99
CA LEU A 13 25.39 -17.92 16.34
C LEU A 13 24.05 -17.47 16.92
N MET A 14 23.96 -17.28 18.23
CA MET A 14 22.77 -16.74 18.89
C MET A 14 22.49 -15.31 18.45
N VAL A 15 23.50 -14.44 18.37
CA VAL A 15 23.35 -13.06 17.88
C VAL A 15 23.03 -13.02 16.38
N LEU A 16 23.63 -13.90 15.57
CA LEU A 16 23.32 -14.02 14.15
C LEU A 16 21.90 -14.54 13.94
N TYR A 17 21.46 -15.50 14.76
CA TYR A 17 20.09 -15.99 14.78
C TYR A 17 19.10 -14.89 15.19
N LEU A 18 19.43 -14.10 16.23
CA LEU A 18 18.62 -12.95 16.65
C LEU A 18 18.63 -11.80 15.63
N ARG A 19 19.71 -11.63 14.85
CA ARG A 19 19.79 -10.63 13.76
C ARG A 19 19.15 -11.09 12.46
N TRP A 20 18.82 -12.37 12.32
CA TRP A 20 17.99 -12.89 11.22
C TRP A 20 16.51 -12.58 11.49
N GLN A 21 16.21 -11.32 11.77
CA GLN A 21 14.84 -10.80 11.80
C GLN A 21 14.43 -10.61 10.34
N PRO A 22 13.55 -11.46 9.77
CA PRO A 22 12.96 -11.17 8.48
C PRO A 22 12.08 -9.93 8.66
N GLN A 23 12.13 -9.04 7.69
CA GLN A 23 11.34 -7.82 7.70
C GLN A 23 9.87 -8.17 7.40
N GLU A 24 9.12 -8.64 8.39
CA GLU A 24 7.68 -8.69 8.30
C GLU A 24 7.13 -7.26 8.46
N THR A 25 7.21 -6.52 7.36
CA THR A 25 6.41 -5.31 7.11
C THR A 25 4.94 -5.72 7.04
N PHE A 26 4.37 -6.09 8.18
CA PHE A 26 2.92 -6.20 8.34
C PHE A 26 2.35 -4.78 8.46
N PHE A 27 2.37 -4.07 7.33
CA PHE A 27 1.56 -2.88 7.15
C PHE A 27 0.11 -3.31 7.04
N THR A 28 -0.51 -3.68 8.17
CA THR A 28 -1.96 -3.51 8.28
C THR A 28 -2.19 -2.02 8.43
N SER A 29 -2.05 -1.29 7.32
CA SER A 29 -2.76 -0.03 7.22
C SER A 29 -4.22 -0.36 7.24
N LYS A 30 -4.87 -0.08 8.37
CA LYS A 30 -6.23 0.42 8.29
C LYS A 30 -6.18 1.64 7.38
N GLU A 31 -6.42 1.41 6.11
CA GLU A 31 -6.59 2.49 5.15
C GLU A 31 -7.76 3.31 5.67
N VAL A 32 -7.56 4.61 5.82
CA VAL A 32 -8.62 5.56 6.12
C VAL A 32 -8.77 6.41 4.89
N CYS A 33 -10.01 6.69 4.50
CA CYS A 33 -10.25 7.50 3.32
C CYS A 33 -9.62 8.91 3.54
N PRO A 34 -8.75 9.40 2.65
CA PRO A 34 -8.09 10.71 2.86
C PRO A 34 -9.06 11.88 2.78
N LYS A 35 -10.24 11.70 2.17
CA LYS A 35 -11.25 12.75 2.01
C LYS A 35 -12.20 12.86 3.20
N CYS A 36 -12.71 11.73 3.69
CA CYS A 36 -13.73 11.71 4.75
C CYS A 36 -13.28 11.06 6.05
N HIS A 37 -12.05 10.55 6.12
CA HIS A 37 -11.45 9.86 7.27
C HIS A 37 -12.21 8.61 7.74
N HIS A 38 -13.18 8.14 6.94
CA HIS A 38 -13.91 6.92 7.24
C HIS A 38 -12.97 5.71 7.16
N ALA A 39 -13.13 4.77 8.08
CA ALA A 39 -12.40 3.50 8.05
C ALA A 39 -12.78 2.73 6.78
N VAL A 40 -11.79 2.34 6.00
CA VAL A 40 -11.95 1.47 4.83
C VAL A 40 -11.08 0.22 5.03
N GLN A 41 -11.47 -0.89 4.43
CA GLN A 41 -10.69 -2.13 4.51
C GLN A 41 -9.78 -2.25 3.29
N ALA A 42 -8.67 -2.98 3.47
CA ALA A 42 -7.79 -3.34 2.36
C ALA A 42 -8.58 -4.12 1.31
N GLY A 43 -8.83 -3.49 0.15
CA GLY A 43 -9.64 -4.06 -0.94
C GLY A 43 -10.81 -3.18 -1.39
N TYR A 44 -11.11 -2.09 -0.70
CA TYR A 44 -12.16 -1.15 -1.12
C TYR A 44 -11.72 -0.38 -2.37
N LEU A 45 -12.48 -0.51 -3.46
CA LEU A 45 -12.25 0.21 -4.72
C LEU A 45 -12.71 1.67 -4.60
N ILE A 46 -13.83 1.89 -3.93
CA ILE A 46 -14.51 3.16 -3.75
C ILE A 46 -14.94 3.29 -2.29
N CYS A 47 -14.87 4.50 -1.72
CA CYS A 47 -15.34 4.77 -0.37
C CYS A 47 -16.88 4.71 -0.32
N PRO A 48 -17.50 3.95 0.60
CA PRO A 48 -18.96 3.87 0.70
C PRO A 48 -19.60 5.18 1.17
N VAL A 49 -18.82 6.07 1.81
CA VAL A 49 -19.34 7.31 2.40
C VAL A 49 -19.20 8.50 1.46
N CYS A 50 -18.04 8.67 0.82
CA CYS A 50 -17.77 9.86 0.00
C CYS A 50 -17.63 9.57 -1.49
N LEU A 51 -17.81 8.30 -1.90
CA LEU A 51 -17.68 7.81 -3.28
C LEU A 51 -16.33 8.12 -3.95
N LEU A 52 -15.31 8.48 -3.17
CA LEU A 52 -13.96 8.67 -3.68
C LEU A 52 -13.41 7.32 -4.15
N PRO A 53 -12.82 7.21 -5.36
CA PRO A 53 -12.06 6.03 -5.75
C PRO A 53 -10.78 5.95 -4.92
N LEU A 54 -10.58 4.83 -4.22
CA LEU A 54 -9.40 4.61 -3.37
C LEU A 54 -8.29 3.88 -4.10
N ARG A 55 -8.66 3.01 -5.04
CA ARG A 55 -7.72 2.20 -5.82
C ARG A 55 -8.12 2.26 -7.28
N HIS A 56 -7.14 2.28 -8.16
CA HIS A 56 -7.39 2.28 -9.59
C HIS A 56 -7.62 0.84 -10.05
N VAL A 57 -8.42 0.65 -11.08
CA VAL A 57 -8.60 -0.66 -11.71
C VAL A 57 -7.93 -0.61 -13.06
N CYS A 58 -7.09 -1.61 -13.35
CA CYS A 58 -6.48 -1.72 -14.66
C CYS A 58 -7.56 -1.99 -15.71
N THR A 59 -7.77 -1.08 -16.66
CA THR A 59 -8.74 -1.21 -17.78
C THR A 59 -8.46 -2.42 -18.67
N SER A 60 -7.23 -2.93 -18.61
CA SER A 60 -6.73 -4.00 -19.46
C SER A 60 -6.98 -5.41 -18.92
N CYS A 61 -7.03 -5.59 -17.60
CA CYS A 61 -7.24 -6.88 -16.96
C CYS A 61 -8.33 -6.89 -15.89
N GLY A 62 -8.90 -5.74 -15.56
CA GLY A 62 -9.96 -5.58 -14.55
C GLY A 62 -9.49 -5.73 -13.10
N ARG A 63 -8.18 -5.84 -12.84
CA ARG A 63 -7.66 -6.02 -11.47
C ARG A 63 -7.39 -4.68 -10.78
N PRO A 64 -7.62 -4.59 -9.45
CA PRO A 64 -7.25 -3.42 -8.67
C PRO A 64 -5.73 -3.27 -8.59
N ILE A 65 -5.26 -2.03 -8.69
CA ILE A 65 -3.87 -1.60 -8.56
C ILE A 65 -3.84 -0.30 -7.72
N GLU A 66 -2.73 -0.01 -7.05
CA GLU A 66 -2.59 1.31 -6.40
C GLU A 66 -2.39 2.42 -7.46
N GLY A 67 -2.78 3.64 -7.11
CA GLY A 67 -2.79 4.78 -8.05
C GLY A 67 -1.41 5.31 -8.47
N ASN A 68 -0.32 4.83 -7.86
CA ASN A 68 1.04 5.24 -8.21
C ASN A 68 1.73 4.28 -9.19
N TRP A 69 1.06 3.24 -9.70
CA TRP A 69 1.64 2.26 -10.60
C TRP A 69 1.55 2.69 -12.07
N THR A 70 2.71 2.82 -12.74
CA THR A 70 2.81 3.13 -14.18
C THR A 70 2.54 1.90 -15.08
N VAL A 71 2.74 0.70 -14.56
CA VAL A 71 2.56 -0.57 -15.28
C VAL A 71 1.85 -1.57 -14.37
N CYS A 72 0.86 -2.29 -14.91
CA CYS A 72 0.10 -3.26 -14.14
C CYS A 72 0.97 -4.52 -13.87
N PRO A 73 1.19 -4.91 -12.60
CA PRO A 73 1.99 -6.09 -12.27
C PRO A 73 1.35 -7.41 -12.70
N PHE A 74 0.03 -7.40 -12.92
CA PHE A 74 -0.71 -8.61 -13.25
C PHE A 74 -0.76 -8.89 -14.76
N CYS A 75 -0.71 -7.86 -15.59
CA CYS A 75 -0.86 -8.02 -17.04
C CYS A 75 0.25 -7.36 -17.87
N GLY A 76 1.18 -6.64 -17.23
CA GLY A 76 2.32 -5.99 -17.88
C GLY A 76 1.98 -4.80 -18.77
N ARG A 77 0.71 -4.37 -18.84
CA ARG A 77 0.31 -3.21 -19.65
C ARG A 77 0.50 -1.92 -18.87
N SER A 78 0.89 -0.85 -19.57
CA SER A 78 0.93 0.49 -19.01
C SER A 78 -0.45 0.89 -18.52
N VAL A 79 -0.50 1.45 -17.32
CA VAL A 79 -1.72 2.01 -16.77
C VAL A 79 -1.48 3.51 -16.72
N GLU A 80 -2.32 4.26 -17.40
CA GLU A 80 -2.28 5.70 -17.24
C GLU A 80 -2.64 5.98 -15.79
N PRO A 81 -1.77 6.65 -15.00
CA PRO A 81 -2.11 7.05 -13.65
C PRO A 81 -3.38 7.86 -13.79
N GLY A 82 -4.50 7.29 -13.35
CA GLY A 82 -5.79 7.90 -13.55
C GLY A 82 -5.71 9.26 -12.91
N GLU A 83 -5.81 10.30 -13.75
CA GLU A 83 -5.94 11.69 -13.36
C GLU A 83 -6.80 11.70 -12.08
N GLN A 84 -6.19 12.06 -10.94
CA GLN A 84 -6.93 12.36 -9.72
C GLN A 84 -8.15 13.19 -10.16
N PRO A 85 -9.35 12.99 -9.58
CA PRO A 85 -10.45 13.89 -9.85
C PRO A 85 -9.99 15.31 -9.47
N ARG A 86 -9.43 16.03 -10.43
CA ARG A 86 -9.27 17.48 -10.42
C ARG A 86 -10.65 17.95 -10.06
N GLU A 87 -10.75 18.60 -8.91
CA GLU A 87 -11.96 19.21 -8.39
C GLU A 87 -12.87 19.68 -9.54
N LEU A 88 -13.85 18.85 -9.90
CA LEU A 88 -14.89 19.24 -10.84
C LEU A 88 -15.94 19.99 -10.03
N ASN A 89 -15.52 21.05 -9.34
CA ASN A 89 -16.37 22.04 -8.71
C ASN A 89 -15.55 23.32 -8.54
N SER A 90 -15.01 23.78 -9.66
CA SER A 90 -14.91 25.22 -9.86
C SER A 90 -16.33 25.77 -9.93
N TYR A 91 -16.80 26.38 -8.84
CA TYR A 91 -17.46 27.70 -8.83
C TYR A 91 -18.63 27.96 -9.81
N LYS A 92 -19.24 26.95 -10.44
CA LYS A 92 -20.32 27.10 -11.43
C LYS A 92 -21.72 26.88 -10.84
N LEU A 93 -21.82 26.72 -9.53
CA LEU A 93 -23.08 26.51 -8.82
C LEU A 93 -23.30 27.45 -7.62
N SER A 94 -22.53 28.52 -7.49
CA SER A 94 -22.98 29.70 -6.74
C SER A 94 -23.56 30.72 -7.73
N GLU A 95 -24.73 30.35 -8.26
CA GLU A 95 -25.88 31.26 -8.46
C GLU A 95 -25.71 32.44 -9.45
N LEU A 96 -26.29 32.52 -10.65
CA LEU A 96 -27.66 32.18 -11.08
C LEU A 96 -28.74 32.22 -9.98
#